data_AF-A0A6C0LS82-F1
#
_entry.id   AF-A0A6C0LS82-F1
#
_cell.length_a   1.000
_cell.length_b   1.000
_cell.length_c   1.000
_cell.angle_alpha   90.00
_cell.angle_beta   90.00
_cell.angle_gamma   90.00
#
_symmetry.space_group_name_H-M   'P 1'
#
loop_
_entity.id
_entity.type
_entity.pdbx_description
1 polymer ?
#
loop_
_entity_poly.entity_id
_entity_poly.type
_entity_poly.pdbx_seq_one_letter_code
_entity_poly.pdbx_strand_id
1 'polypeptide(L)'
;MSFLDSDKKFESIVAIYGCDVRYDLSWVENYSKEVYQTTGILISYQENEYVLTNRKKIINCQNIFMYQSLYRNDNAHIYKHDLEISFQIPELNLILLCTKGNDKFIFDKNISLSDKISEQKYSSSSFRLDEYFNNSLSKKKKYFCIKSDIVVDYNSICKRNIIYGTSFKKGVIINYKESFSNYHHIFHIPAINHQNFCGINGSLIVDSKFELIGIVDSMNIDNNCYVTPVKTIVKILDDFITFKPNPKLYMGLKSLFFSYKICEKKLIINKDVEVITLDGNKIIEKGDIIVSIDDHFIMINNTNVTIFDERYSNYLPIDTYLILNYSGNRTIKFDINRKNVIMHYDIFGVSLNLFNTKYSDQLFFYPKEIIPYINLKGLIIVQFTHELIMIMKSQNIIIKNNINNNRCLIIDCIDEKIKNGIIKLKKTNQSTRSINLNVIDTVNCKKIYKLSDIKDIIDNDPNFSYQIDFEPLSKIKNSIVI
;
A
#
# COMPACT_ATOMS: atom_id res chain seq x y z
N MET A 1 -2.26 13.42 19.00
CA MET A 1 -2.23 12.09 19.65
C MET A 1 -1.03 12.07 20.57
N SER A 2 -1.23 12.19 21.89
CA SER A 2 -0.14 11.98 22.85
C SER A 2 0.11 10.47 22.96
N PHE A 3 1.22 10.00 22.38
CA PHE A 3 1.64 8.61 22.49
C PHE A 3 2.28 8.35 23.87
N LEU A 4 1.54 7.63 24.72
CA LEU A 4 1.86 6.68 25.82
C LEU A 4 3.21 6.79 26.58
N ASP A 5 3.23 6.46 27.88
CA ASP A 5 4.41 6.44 28.79
C ASP A 5 5.66 5.70 28.25
N SER A 6 6.86 6.20 28.60
CA SER A 6 8.16 5.89 27.97
C SER A 6 8.56 4.42 27.89
N ASP A 7 8.26 3.60 28.89
CA ASP A 7 8.64 2.17 28.89
C ASP A 7 7.68 1.31 28.06
N LYS A 8 6.40 1.70 27.97
CA LYS A 8 5.41 1.05 27.09
C LYS A 8 5.61 1.40 25.61
N LYS A 9 6.37 2.47 25.30
CA LYS A 9 6.61 2.93 23.91
C LYS A 9 7.29 1.86 23.06
N PHE A 10 8.22 1.06 23.59
CA PHE A 10 8.89 0.03 22.79
C PHE A 10 8.15 -1.30 22.70
N GLU A 11 7.27 -1.59 23.65
CA GLU A 11 6.39 -2.75 23.58
C GLU A 11 5.44 -2.63 22.38
N SER A 12 5.08 -1.39 22.02
CA SER A 12 4.29 -1.10 20.81
C SER A 12 5.06 -1.17 19.49
N ILE A 13 6.39 -1.30 19.49
CA ILE A 13 7.17 -1.44 18.26
C ILE A 13 7.51 -2.91 18.08
N VAL A 14 7.17 -3.52 16.95
CA VAL A 14 7.34 -4.96 16.71
C VAL A 14 8.25 -5.23 15.52
N ALA A 15 8.96 -6.35 15.57
CA ALA A 15 9.69 -6.87 14.40
C ALA A 15 8.74 -7.78 13.61
N ILE A 16 8.63 -7.57 12.31
CA ILE A 16 7.77 -8.35 11.42
C ILE A 16 8.64 -9.01 10.36
N TYR A 17 8.30 -10.25 10.05
CA TYR A 17 8.96 -11.05 9.04
C TYR A 17 7.93 -11.70 8.12
N GLY A 18 8.26 -11.82 6.83
CA GLY A 18 7.45 -12.50 5.84
C GLY A 18 8.29 -13.46 5.00
N CYS A 19 7.72 -14.63 4.66
CA CYS A 19 8.41 -15.71 3.95
C CYS A 19 7.57 -16.25 2.77
N ASP A 20 8.23 -16.71 1.70
CA ASP A 20 7.60 -17.10 0.41
C ASP A 20 7.21 -18.61 0.32
N VAL A 21 7.71 -19.53 1.17
CA VAL A 21 7.34 -20.97 1.11
C VAL A 21 7.37 -21.67 2.48
N ARG A 22 6.47 -22.68 2.65
CA ARG A 22 6.27 -23.82 3.60
C ARG A 22 7.27 -24.17 4.73
N TYR A 23 8.29 -23.39 5.02
CA TYR A 23 9.12 -23.60 6.20
C TYR A 23 8.41 -22.93 7.37
N ASP A 24 7.78 -23.74 8.21
CA ASP A 24 7.70 -23.41 9.61
C ASP A 24 9.17 -23.23 10.04
N LEU A 25 9.59 -21.99 10.30
CA LEU A 25 10.99 -21.67 10.58
C LEU A 25 11.45 -22.52 11.77
N SER A 26 12.11 -23.64 11.50
CA SER A 26 13.04 -24.25 12.43
C SER A 26 14.31 -23.40 12.35
N TRP A 27 14.47 -22.54 13.35
CA TRP A 27 15.37 -21.39 13.49
C TRP A 27 16.89 -21.64 13.35
N VAL A 28 17.33 -22.75 12.75
CA VAL A 28 18.70 -23.21 12.89
C VAL A 28 19.57 -22.95 11.66
N GLU A 29 19.04 -22.88 10.43
CA GLU A 29 19.93 -22.80 9.26
C GLU A 29 19.43 -21.88 8.13
N ASN A 30 20.32 -20.96 7.75
CA ASN A 30 20.32 -20.11 6.56
C ASN A 30 19.48 -18.82 6.55
N TYR A 31 20.21 -17.70 6.67
CA TYR A 31 19.85 -16.39 6.10
C TYR A 31 19.77 -16.46 4.56
N SER A 32 18.83 -17.24 4.02
CA SER A 32 18.53 -17.18 2.59
C SER A 32 17.87 -15.83 2.29
N LYS A 33 18.02 -15.35 1.05
CA LYS A 33 17.43 -14.10 0.52
C LYS A 33 15.87 -14.10 0.49
N GLU A 34 15.23 -15.06 1.15
CA GLU A 34 13.80 -15.39 1.02
C GLU A 34 12.95 -14.88 2.20
N VAL A 35 13.58 -14.25 3.20
CA VAL A 35 12.88 -13.63 4.32
C VAL A 35 12.85 -12.11 4.14
N TYR A 36 11.65 -11.54 4.05
CA TYR A 36 11.43 -10.10 4.15
C TYR A 36 11.34 -9.72 5.62
N GLN A 37 12.01 -8.63 6.00
CA GLN A 37 11.99 -8.06 7.34
C GLN A 37 11.47 -6.63 7.29
N THR A 38 10.72 -6.22 8.30
CA THR A 38 10.24 -4.85 8.50
C THR A 38 9.94 -4.58 9.98
N THR A 39 9.69 -3.31 10.31
CA THR A 39 9.20 -2.89 11.62
C THR A 39 7.72 -2.52 11.54
N GLY A 40 6.96 -2.77 12.60
CA GLY A 40 5.58 -2.34 12.73
C GLY A 40 5.31 -1.62 14.03
N ILE A 41 4.18 -0.93 14.08
CA ILE A 41 3.65 -0.30 15.29
C ILE A 41 2.30 -0.90 15.66
N LEU A 42 2.13 -1.22 16.93
CA LEU A 42 0.87 -1.72 17.50
C LEU A 42 -0.13 -0.58 17.61
N ILE A 43 -1.36 -0.88 17.22
CA ILE A 43 -2.50 0.03 17.28
C ILE A 43 -3.67 -0.73 17.86
N SER A 44 -4.28 -0.17 18.90
CA SER A 44 -5.48 -0.72 19.50
C SER A 44 -6.71 -0.02 18.95
N TYR A 45 -7.74 -0.79 18.60
CA TYR A 45 -9.06 -0.28 18.24
C TYR A 45 -10.12 -1.15 18.92
N GLN A 46 -10.93 -0.53 19.79
CA GLN A 46 -11.79 -1.24 20.73
C GLN A 46 -10.96 -2.21 21.60
N GLU A 47 -11.38 -3.46 21.71
CA GLU A 47 -10.63 -4.50 22.43
C GLU A 47 -9.64 -5.27 21.55
N ASN A 48 -9.50 -4.88 20.29
CA ASN A 48 -8.69 -5.57 19.30
C ASN A 48 -7.35 -4.86 19.08
N GLU A 49 -6.36 -5.63 18.63
CA GLU A 49 -5.01 -5.16 18.40
C GLU A 49 -4.54 -5.45 16.98
N TYR A 50 -3.95 -4.44 16.37
CA TYR A 50 -3.50 -4.45 14.99
C TYR A 50 -2.05 -3.99 14.90
N VAL A 51 -1.38 -4.35 13.82
CA VAL A 51 -0.03 -3.90 13.52
C VAL A 51 -0.07 -3.09 12.23
N LEU A 52 0.31 -1.83 12.30
CA LEU A 52 0.51 -0.99 11.12
C LEU A 52 1.97 -1.08 10.67
N THR A 53 2.16 -1.34 9.38
CA THR A 53 3.49 -1.34 8.76
C THR A 53 3.40 -0.97 7.28
N ASN A 54 4.52 -1.00 6.59
CA ASN A 54 4.60 -0.79 5.16
C ASN A 54 4.07 -2.03 4.41
N ARG A 55 3.33 -1.81 3.32
CA ARG A 55 2.73 -2.91 2.54
C ARG A 55 3.75 -3.63 1.66
N LYS A 56 4.73 -2.90 1.13
CA LYS A 56 5.67 -3.38 0.11
C LYS A 56 6.36 -4.67 0.54
N LYS A 57 6.41 -5.66 -0.37
CA LYS A 57 6.96 -7.01 -0.19
C LYS A 57 6.17 -7.92 0.77
N ILE A 58 5.60 -7.42 1.87
CA ILE A 58 4.78 -8.24 2.80
C ILE A 58 3.66 -8.97 2.07
N ILE A 59 2.97 -8.26 1.17
CA ILE A 59 1.84 -8.81 0.41
C ILE A 59 2.18 -10.00 -0.51
N ASN A 60 3.47 -10.22 -0.78
CA ASN A 60 3.92 -11.35 -1.59
C ASN A 60 4.34 -12.55 -0.71
N CYS A 61 4.34 -12.38 0.62
CA CYS A 61 4.71 -13.45 1.55
C CYS A 61 3.52 -14.38 1.80
N GLN A 62 3.77 -15.69 1.80
CA GLN A 62 2.78 -16.70 2.15
C GLN A 62 2.49 -16.71 3.65
N ASN A 63 3.53 -16.56 4.45
CA ASN A 63 3.46 -16.50 5.90
C ASN A 63 4.01 -15.16 6.39
N ILE A 64 3.30 -14.53 7.32
CA ILE A 64 3.71 -13.29 7.98
C ILE A 64 3.64 -13.55 9.47
N PHE A 65 4.66 -13.14 10.21
CA PHE A 65 4.70 -13.28 11.66
C PHE A 65 5.40 -12.08 12.29
N MET A 66 5.03 -11.78 13.54
CA MET A 66 5.70 -10.75 14.33
C MET A 66 6.29 -11.30 15.61
N TYR A 67 7.29 -10.57 16.11
CA TYR A 67 7.85 -10.74 17.44
C TYR A 67 7.57 -9.52 18.29
N GLN A 68 6.92 -9.77 19.42
CA GLN A 68 6.66 -8.78 20.44
C GLN A 68 7.39 -9.14 21.73
N SER A 69 7.97 -8.13 22.37
CA SER A 69 8.53 -8.25 23.72
C SER A 69 7.53 -7.69 24.72
N LEU A 70 7.24 -8.43 25.77
CA LEU A 70 6.45 -7.96 26.89
C LEU A 70 7.24 -8.15 28.18
N TYR A 71 7.34 -7.10 28.99
CA TYR A 71 7.97 -7.19 30.30
C TYR A 71 6.95 -7.71 31.33
N ARG A 72 7.26 -8.83 31.99
CA ARG A 72 6.48 -9.35 33.13
C ARG A 72 7.43 -9.73 34.26
N ASN A 73 7.19 -9.20 35.46
CA ASN A 73 7.98 -9.50 36.66
C ASN A 73 9.50 -9.35 36.42
N ASP A 74 9.92 -8.23 35.83
CA ASP A 74 11.30 -7.89 35.46
C ASP A 74 11.98 -8.78 34.41
N ASN A 75 11.27 -9.79 33.87
CA ASN A 75 11.74 -10.62 32.78
C ASN A 75 11.07 -10.23 31.45
N ALA A 76 11.88 -10.12 30.40
CA ALA A 76 11.37 -9.90 29.06
C ALA A 76 11.02 -11.22 28.40
N HIS A 77 9.76 -11.36 28.01
CA HIS A 77 9.28 -12.50 27.25
C HIS A 77 9.08 -12.12 25.79
N ILE A 78 9.52 -12.99 24.88
CA ILE A 78 9.34 -12.80 23.43
C ILE A 78 8.23 -13.74 22.96
N TYR A 79 7.22 -13.17 22.33
CA TYR A 79 6.08 -13.88 21.77
C TYR A 79 6.11 -13.79 20.24
N LYS A 80 5.88 -14.93 19.59
CA LYS A 80 5.68 -15.01 18.14
C LYS A 80 4.18 -15.01 17.85
N HIS A 81 3.71 -14.15 16.96
CA HIS A 81 2.33 -14.19 16.48
C HIS A 81 2.31 -14.37 14.97
N ASP A 82 1.55 -15.34 14.49
CA ASP A 82 1.26 -15.44 13.06
C ASP A 82 0.21 -14.38 12.71
N LEU A 83 0.45 -13.67 11.61
CA LEU A 83 -0.34 -12.51 11.21
C LEU A 83 -1.10 -12.78 9.90
N GLU A 84 -2.23 -12.09 9.76
CA GLU A 84 -2.98 -12.00 8.52
C GLU A 84 -3.36 -10.55 8.19
N ILE A 85 -3.72 -10.30 6.93
CA ILE A 85 -4.04 -8.96 6.45
C ILE A 85 -5.47 -8.59 6.87
N SER A 86 -5.58 -7.67 7.83
CA SER A 86 -6.86 -7.12 8.29
C SER A 86 -7.38 -6.05 7.34
N PHE A 87 -6.50 -5.12 6.94
CA PHE A 87 -6.84 -4.03 6.03
C PHE A 87 -5.60 -3.52 5.30
N GLN A 88 -5.74 -3.00 4.08
CA GLN A 88 -4.61 -2.43 3.34
C GLN A 88 -5.05 -1.31 2.41
N ILE A 89 -4.16 -0.34 2.17
CA ILE A 89 -4.32 0.68 1.13
C ILE A 89 -3.10 0.64 0.22
N PRO A 90 -3.18 -0.05 -0.93
CA PRO A 90 -2.09 -0.18 -1.89
C PRO A 90 -1.52 1.17 -2.34
N GLU A 91 -2.38 2.15 -2.62
CA GLU A 91 -2.02 3.48 -3.09
C GLU A 91 -1.14 4.22 -2.08
N LEU A 92 -1.31 3.98 -0.78
CA LEU A 92 -0.54 4.61 0.30
C LEU A 92 0.62 3.74 0.79
N ASN A 93 0.78 2.53 0.23
CA ASN A 93 1.75 1.52 0.66
C ASN A 93 1.71 1.21 2.17
N LEU A 94 0.51 1.18 2.75
CA LEU A 94 0.30 0.86 4.17
C LEU A 94 -0.60 -0.35 4.32
N ILE A 95 -0.36 -1.12 5.38
CA ILE A 95 -1.08 -2.34 5.71
C ILE A 95 -1.30 -2.46 7.21
N LEU A 96 -2.50 -2.88 7.59
CA LEU A 96 -2.88 -3.28 8.93
C LEU A 96 -2.99 -4.81 8.98
N LEU A 97 -2.24 -5.40 9.90
CA LEU A 97 -2.22 -6.82 10.16
C LEU A 97 -2.92 -7.11 11.49
N CYS A 98 -3.55 -8.26 11.63
CA CYS A 98 -4.04 -8.79 12.91
C CYS A 98 -3.48 -10.19 13.14
N THR A 99 -3.69 -10.75 14.34
CA THR A 99 -3.31 -12.14 14.60
C THR A 99 -4.20 -13.08 13.79
N LYS A 100 -3.61 -14.10 13.18
CA LYS A 100 -4.32 -15.04 12.33
C LYS A 100 -5.44 -15.74 13.12
N GLY A 101 -6.69 -15.56 12.69
CA GLY A 101 -7.86 -16.17 13.33
C GLY A 101 -8.24 -15.58 14.69
N ASN A 102 -7.60 -14.49 15.14
CA ASN A 102 -7.98 -13.78 16.36
C ASN A 102 -7.65 -12.28 16.26
N ASP A 103 -8.60 -11.41 16.58
CA ASP A 103 -8.37 -9.96 16.57
C ASP A 103 -7.64 -9.44 17.84
N LYS A 104 -7.17 -10.32 18.75
CA LYS A 104 -6.39 -9.99 19.96
C LYS A 104 -5.04 -10.70 20.00
N PHE A 105 -4.00 -10.06 20.56
CA PHE A 105 -2.72 -10.75 20.80
C PHE A 105 -2.85 -11.77 21.94
N ILE A 106 -2.44 -13.00 21.67
CA ILE A 106 -2.52 -14.12 22.63
C ILE A 106 -1.17 -14.27 23.34
N PHE A 107 -1.12 -13.88 24.61
CA PHE A 107 0.07 -14.05 25.46
C PHE A 107 0.01 -15.36 26.26
N ASP A 108 -0.13 -16.48 25.56
CA ASP A 108 -0.11 -17.83 26.16
C ASP A 108 1.34 -18.35 26.30
N LYS A 109 1.61 -19.12 27.35
CA LYS A 109 2.92 -19.76 27.61
C LYS A 109 3.35 -20.70 26.48
N ASN A 110 2.41 -21.28 25.74
CA ASN A 110 2.72 -22.15 24.59
C ASN A 110 3.24 -21.38 23.36
N ILE A 111 3.01 -20.06 23.31
CA ILE A 111 3.40 -19.13 22.24
C ILE A 111 4.66 -18.34 22.64
N SER A 112 4.91 -18.22 23.94
CA SER A 112 6.17 -17.76 24.51
C SER A 112 7.34 -18.60 23.97
N LEU A 113 8.24 -17.95 23.25
CA LEU A 113 9.51 -18.57 22.84
C LEU A 113 10.46 -18.74 24.00
N SER A 114 10.18 -18.11 25.15
CA SER A 114 10.98 -18.22 26.37
C SER A 114 10.92 -19.58 27.06
N ASP A 115 9.86 -20.37 26.83
CA ASP A 115 9.60 -21.59 27.60
C ASP A 115 9.90 -22.89 26.82
N LYS A 116 10.04 -22.84 25.49
CA LYS A 116 10.32 -24.03 24.64
C LYS A 116 11.80 -24.39 24.51
N ILE A 117 12.69 -23.52 24.99
CA ILE A 117 14.15 -23.74 24.98
C ILE A 117 14.61 -23.61 26.43
N SER A 118 14.38 -24.67 27.21
CA SER A 118 14.92 -24.81 28.56
C SER A 118 16.44 -24.60 28.50
N GLU A 119 16.94 -23.63 29.28
CA GLU A 119 18.36 -23.25 29.48
C GLU A 119 18.94 -22.07 28.69
N GLN A 120 18.15 -21.36 27.87
CA GLN A 120 18.67 -20.17 27.15
C GLN A 120 18.36 -18.86 27.89
N LYS A 121 19.40 -18.06 28.18
CA LYS A 121 19.28 -16.74 28.82
C LYS A 121 18.70 -15.74 27.82
N TYR A 122 17.42 -15.40 27.98
CA TYR A 122 16.80 -14.30 27.25
C TYR A 122 17.34 -12.97 27.81
N SER A 123 18.21 -12.31 27.06
CA SER A 123 18.47 -10.90 27.29
C SER A 123 17.60 -10.10 26.33
N SER A 124 16.51 -9.50 26.81
CA SER A 124 16.18 -8.22 26.20
C SER A 124 17.39 -7.36 26.48
N SER A 125 18.18 -7.00 25.47
CA SER A 125 18.95 -5.79 25.61
C SER A 125 17.91 -4.68 25.70
N SER A 126 17.45 -4.43 26.93
CA SER A 126 16.74 -3.23 27.30
C SER A 126 17.74 -2.11 27.05
N PHE A 127 17.84 -1.65 25.81
CA PHE A 127 18.39 -0.35 25.52
C PHE A 127 17.45 0.62 26.22
N ARG A 128 17.69 0.87 27.51
CA ARG A 128 17.01 1.91 28.25
C ARG A 128 17.34 3.19 27.52
N LEU A 129 16.32 3.85 26.99
CA LEU A 129 16.44 5.11 26.26
C LEU A 129 17.30 6.11 27.02
N ASP A 130 17.15 6.14 28.33
CA ASP A 130 17.90 7.01 29.22
C ASP A 130 19.42 6.85 29.06
N GLU A 131 19.95 5.65 28.80
CA GLU A 131 21.39 5.45 28.59
C GLU A 131 21.87 5.95 27.22
N TYR A 132 21.07 5.78 26.17
CA TYR A 132 21.38 6.33 24.84
C TYR A 132 21.23 7.86 24.80
N PHE A 133 20.26 8.41 25.54
CA PHE A 133 19.94 9.85 25.58
C PHE A 133 20.74 10.64 26.63
N ASN A 134 21.29 9.98 27.65
CA ASN A 134 22.26 10.59 28.56
C ASN A 134 23.65 10.75 27.92
N ASN A 135 23.90 10.09 26.79
CA ASN A 135 25.09 10.33 25.98
C ASN A 135 25.00 11.69 25.25
N SER A 136 26.04 12.52 25.37
CA SER A 136 26.04 13.93 24.92
C SER A 136 25.76 14.15 23.42
N LEU A 137 25.89 13.12 22.59
CA LEU A 137 25.67 13.16 21.14
C LEU A 137 24.18 13.09 20.72
N SER A 138 23.32 12.45 21.50
CA SER A 138 21.89 12.25 21.19
C SER A 138 21.01 13.44 21.60
N LYS A 139 21.39 14.19 22.66
CA LYS A 139 20.69 15.42 23.12
C LYS A 139 20.58 16.52 22.07
N LYS A 140 21.41 16.51 21.01
CA LYS A 140 21.39 17.51 19.93
C LYS A 140 20.50 17.14 18.74
N LYS A 141 19.97 15.92 18.67
CA LYS A 141 19.20 15.45 17.51
C LYS A 141 17.71 15.70 17.71
N LYS A 142 17.08 16.34 16.71
CA LYS A 142 15.64 16.66 16.71
C LYS A 142 14.76 15.46 16.38
N TYR A 143 15.29 14.49 15.64
CA TYR A 143 14.54 13.34 15.14
C TYR A 143 15.36 12.04 15.24
N PHE A 144 14.64 10.93 15.37
CA PHE A 144 15.21 9.59 15.51
C PHE A 144 14.47 8.61 14.59
N CYS A 145 15.21 7.64 14.05
CA CYS A 145 14.67 6.49 13.34
C CYS A 145 14.79 5.25 14.24
N ILE A 146 13.68 4.54 14.47
CA ILE A 146 13.61 3.35 15.31
C ILE A 146 13.25 2.15 14.44
N LYS A 147 14.16 1.17 14.39
CA LYS A 147 13.98 -0.13 13.75
C LYS A 147 13.88 -1.21 14.83
N SER A 148 12.98 -2.17 14.69
CA SER A 148 12.96 -3.38 15.52
C SER A 148 13.51 -4.58 14.75
N ASP A 149 14.26 -5.42 15.46
CA ASP A 149 14.90 -6.63 14.92
C ASP A 149 14.88 -7.77 15.96
N ILE A 150 15.07 -8.99 15.49
CA ILE A 150 15.34 -10.17 16.30
C ILE A 150 16.75 -10.65 15.97
N VAL A 151 17.59 -10.65 17.00
CA VAL A 151 18.92 -11.26 16.94
C VAL A 151 18.80 -12.67 17.51
N VAL A 152 19.26 -13.64 16.72
CA VAL A 152 19.34 -15.03 17.14
C VAL A 152 20.81 -15.39 17.26
N ASP A 153 21.25 -15.67 18.47
CA ASP A 153 22.54 -16.30 18.76
C ASP A 153 22.31 -17.77 19.14
N TYR A 154 23.37 -18.60 19.09
CA TYR A 154 23.28 -20.04 19.38
C TYR A 154 22.47 -20.40 20.64
N ASN A 155 22.49 -19.51 21.65
CA ASN A 155 21.88 -19.71 22.95
C ASN A 155 20.86 -18.65 23.37
N SER A 156 20.39 -17.78 22.47
CA SER A 156 19.38 -16.77 22.84
C SER A 156 18.67 -16.15 21.65
N ILE A 157 17.37 -15.90 21.81
CA ILE A 157 16.59 -15.03 20.94
C ILE A 157 16.40 -13.69 21.66
N CYS A 158 16.80 -12.60 21.04
CA CYS A 158 16.77 -11.28 21.62
C CYS A 158 16.10 -10.29 20.67
N LYS A 159 14.99 -9.67 21.09
CA LYS A 159 14.43 -8.51 20.38
C LYS A 159 15.25 -7.28 20.70
N ARG A 160 15.67 -6.55 19.67
CA ARG A 160 16.44 -5.31 19.78
C ARG A 160 15.75 -4.19 19.02
N ASN A 161 15.62 -3.03 19.67
CA ASN A 161 15.31 -1.78 18.99
C ASN A 161 16.61 -1.05 18.69
N ILE A 162 16.83 -0.71 17.42
CA ILE A 162 17.99 0.03 16.93
C ILE A 162 17.55 1.47 16.66
N ILE A 163 18.24 2.43 17.25
CA ILE A 163 17.91 3.85 17.16
C ILE A 163 19.02 4.58 16.42
N TYR A 164 18.63 5.35 15.40
CA TYR A 164 19.53 6.20 14.63
C TYR A 164 19.11 7.66 14.76
N GLY A 165 20.04 8.56 15.04
CA GLY A 165 19.78 9.99 14.92
C GLY A 165 19.60 10.39 13.45
N THR A 166 18.57 11.19 13.14
CA THR A 166 18.26 11.60 11.76
C THR A 166 17.99 13.11 11.65
N SER A 167 18.01 13.62 10.43
CA SER A 167 17.69 15.02 10.11
C SER A 167 16.65 15.10 9.00
N PHE A 168 15.60 15.88 9.23
CA PHE A 168 14.64 16.24 8.19
C PHE A 168 15.31 17.05 7.09
N LYS A 169 15.04 16.72 5.83
CA LYS A 169 15.52 17.47 4.65
C LYS A 169 14.41 18.32 4.05
N LYS A 170 13.32 17.70 3.59
CA LYS A 170 12.18 18.36 2.94
C LYS A 170 10.98 17.44 2.80
N GLY A 171 9.81 18.01 2.54
CA GLY A 171 8.68 17.29 1.95
C GLY A 171 8.83 17.16 0.43
N VAL A 172 8.32 16.07 -0.14
CA VAL A 172 8.35 15.83 -1.59
C VAL A 172 7.10 15.05 -2.03
N ILE A 173 6.65 15.32 -3.24
CA ILE A 173 5.69 14.46 -3.95
C ILE A 173 6.50 13.47 -4.78
N ILE A 174 6.36 12.18 -4.47
CA ILE A 174 6.92 11.12 -5.32
C ILE A 174 5.88 10.77 -6.36
N ASN A 175 6.12 11.20 -7.59
CA ASN A 175 5.30 10.81 -8.73
C ASN A 175 5.88 9.52 -9.34
N TYR A 176 5.21 8.40 -9.08
CA TYR A 176 5.45 7.20 -9.84
C TYR A 176 4.72 7.39 -11.17
N LYS A 177 5.44 7.49 -12.28
CA LYS A 177 4.89 7.84 -13.62
C LYS A 177 3.66 7.03 -14.08
N GLU A 178 3.35 5.93 -13.42
CA GLU A 178 2.23 5.03 -13.69
C GLU A 178 1.50 4.66 -12.40
N SER A 179 1.55 5.47 -11.35
CA SER A 179 0.82 5.20 -10.11
C SER A 179 0.47 6.50 -9.40
N PHE A 180 -0.31 6.37 -8.32
CA PHE A 180 -0.70 7.50 -7.50
C PHE A 180 0.51 8.27 -6.93
N SER A 181 0.41 9.60 -6.94
CA SER A 181 1.43 10.49 -6.37
C SER A 181 1.28 10.59 -4.86
N ASN A 182 2.32 10.23 -4.12
CA ASN A 182 2.30 10.24 -2.66
C ASN A 182 3.23 11.31 -2.08
N TYR A 183 2.70 12.04 -1.09
CA TYR A 183 3.51 12.93 -0.29
C TYR A 183 4.37 12.15 0.71
N HIS A 184 5.67 12.45 0.74
CA HIS A 184 6.63 11.89 1.66
C HIS A 184 7.47 12.98 2.30
N HIS A 185 7.92 12.74 3.53
CA HIS A 185 9.05 13.45 4.11
C HIS A 185 10.36 12.74 3.74
N ILE A 186 11.41 13.51 3.47
CA ILE A 186 12.76 12.98 3.32
C ILE A 186 13.53 13.23 4.60
N PHE A 187 14.03 12.15 5.19
CA PHE A 187 14.95 12.16 6.31
C PHE A 187 16.30 11.60 5.89
N HIS A 188 17.39 12.14 6.41
CA HIS A 188 18.73 11.62 6.15
C HIS A 188 19.32 11.00 7.39
N ILE A 189 19.84 9.79 7.24
CA ILE A 189 20.52 9.07 8.31
C ILE A 189 22.03 9.07 8.00
N PRO A 190 22.87 9.76 8.80
CA PRO A 190 24.29 9.92 8.48
C PRO A 190 25.07 8.60 8.67
N ALA A 191 25.99 8.35 7.73
CA ALA A 191 27.11 7.39 7.82
C ALA A 191 26.78 6.01 8.41
N ILE A 192 26.16 5.14 7.61
CA ILE A 192 25.87 3.76 8.02
C ILE A 192 26.31 2.78 6.94
N ASN A 193 26.85 1.65 7.39
CA ASN A 193 27.20 0.52 6.53
C ASN A 193 25.91 -0.16 6.03
N HIS A 194 25.69 -0.21 4.70
CA HIS A 194 24.43 -0.66 4.09
C HIS A 194 23.98 -2.07 4.50
N GLN A 195 24.91 -2.92 4.94
CA GLN A 195 24.63 -4.27 5.44
C GLN A 195 23.75 -4.26 6.71
N ASN A 196 23.78 -3.20 7.51
CA ASN A 196 23.01 -3.09 8.76
C ASN A 196 21.55 -2.61 8.56
N PHE A 197 21.13 -2.36 7.32
CA PHE A 197 19.81 -1.77 6.99
C PHE A 197 18.80 -2.74 6.40
N CYS A 198 19.07 -4.05 6.42
CA CYS A 198 18.00 -5.02 6.21
C CYS A 198 16.84 -4.69 7.15
N GLY A 199 15.61 -4.60 6.66
CA GLY A 199 14.44 -4.26 7.46
C GLY A 199 14.30 -2.80 7.91
N ILE A 200 14.98 -1.84 7.26
CA ILE A 200 14.76 -0.41 7.53
C ILE A 200 13.38 0.09 7.08
N ASN A 201 12.79 -0.53 6.05
CA ASN A 201 11.42 -0.24 5.68
C ASN A 201 10.49 -0.61 6.85
N GLY A 202 9.42 0.14 7.04
CA GLY A 202 8.52 0.03 8.20
C GLY A 202 9.08 0.66 9.49
N SER A 203 10.35 1.06 9.53
CA SER A 203 10.92 1.73 10.72
C SER A 203 10.21 3.05 11.00
N LEU A 204 10.22 3.48 12.26
CA LEU A 204 9.47 4.66 12.71
C LEU A 204 10.39 5.88 12.76
N ILE A 205 9.96 7.00 12.21
CA ILE A 205 10.57 8.30 12.49
C ILE A 205 9.79 8.96 13.62
N VAL A 206 10.50 9.35 14.67
CA VAL A 206 9.94 10.07 15.81
C VAL A 206 10.72 11.37 16.06
N ASP A 207 10.10 12.34 16.72
CA ASP A 207 10.79 13.53 17.20
C ASP A 207 11.51 13.28 18.55
N SER A 208 12.10 14.34 19.11
CA SER A 208 12.79 14.28 20.40
C SER A 208 11.86 14.03 21.61
N LYS A 209 10.53 14.13 21.43
CA LYS A 209 9.52 13.79 22.43
C LYS A 209 8.95 12.36 22.21
N PHE A 210 9.47 11.63 21.22
CA PHE A 210 8.94 10.34 20.76
C PHE A 210 7.54 10.42 20.18
N GLU A 211 7.15 11.59 19.66
CA GLU A 211 5.94 11.68 18.84
C GLU A 211 6.25 11.14 17.44
N LEU A 212 5.36 10.27 16.95
CA LEU A 212 5.49 9.69 15.61
C LEU A 212 5.41 10.82 14.57
N ILE A 213 6.38 10.82 13.65
CA ILE A 213 6.40 11.69 12.48
C ILE A 213 5.97 10.90 11.24
N GLY A 214 6.34 9.62 11.17
CA GLY A 214 5.92 8.75 10.08
C GLY A 214 6.61 7.40 10.07
N ILE A 215 6.31 6.61 9.04
CA ILE A 215 6.87 5.27 8.79
C ILE A 215 7.77 5.34 7.56
N VAL A 216 8.97 4.75 7.63
CA VAL A 216 9.90 4.66 6.50
C VAL A 216 9.31 3.74 5.43
N ASP A 217 9.02 4.28 4.25
CA ASP A 217 8.59 3.51 3.07
C ASP A 217 9.79 2.82 2.41
N SER A 218 10.83 3.61 2.15
CA SER A 218 12.01 3.18 1.42
C SER A 218 13.23 4.03 1.74
N MET A 219 14.41 3.51 1.40
CA MET A 219 15.69 4.19 1.60
C MET A 219 16.53 4.10 0.32
N ASN A 220 17.15 5.21 -0.08
CA ASN A 220 18.06 5.25 -1.22
C ASN A 220 19.53 5.02 -0.81
N ILE A 221 20.40 4.92 -1.82
CA ILE A 221 21.86 4.73 -1.63
C ILE A 221 22.54 5.89 -0.90
N ASP A 222 22.00 7.10 -0.94
CA ASP A 222 22.54 8.29 -0.24
C ASP A 222 22.04 8.40 1.21
N ASN A 223 21.51 7.30 1.75
CA ASN A 223 20.90 7.21 3.06
C ASN A 223 19.74 8.19 3.30
N ASN A 224 19.00 8.52 2.25
CA ASN A 224 17.74 9.26 2.37
C ASN A 224 16.59 8.27 2.52
N CYS A 225 15.90 8.37 3.65
CA CYS A 225 14.66 7.67 3.93
C CYS A 225 13.49 8.50 3.43
N TYR A 226 12.65 7.89 2.59
CA TYR A 226 11.34 8.39 2.24
C TYR A 226 10.34 7.89 3.28
N VAL A 227 9.63 8.82 3.89
CA VAL A 227 8.84 8.58 5.10
C VAL A 227 7.40 8.97 4.83
N THR A 228 6.50 8.00 4.95
CA THR A 228 5.06 8.20 4.92
C THR A 228 4.64 8.94 6.20
N PRO A 229 4.14 10.18 6.10
CA PRO A 229 3.87 11.01 7.27
C PRO A 229 2.65 10.53 8.07
N VAL A 230 2.54 10.98 9.32
CA VAL A 230 1.40 10.65 10.20
C VAL A 230 0.05 11.00 9.61
N LYS A 231 -0.10 12.08 8.83
CA LYS A 231 -1.38 12.40 8.21
C LYS A 231 -1.86 11.30 7.26
N THR A 232 -0.95 10.65 6.52
CA THR A 232 -1.26 9.46 5.70
C THR A 232 -1.58 8.23 6.55
N ILE A 233 -0.92 8.08 7.70
CA ILE A 233 -1.21 7.02 8.67
C ILE A 233 -2.62 7.19 9.25
N VAL A 234 -3.00 8.40 9.67
CA VAL A 234 -4.34 8.70 10.16
C VAL A 234 -5.38 8.36 9.08
N LYS A 235 -5.08 8.67 7.81
CA LYS A 235 -5.97 8.35 6.69
C LYS A 235 -6.29 6.85 6.59
N ILE A 236 -5.30 5.95 6.66
CA ILE A 236 -5.58 4.50 6.62
C ILE A 236 -6.36 4.03 7.86
N LEU A 237 -6.15 4.65 9.02
CA LEU A 237 -6.89 4.31 10.24
C LEU A 237 -8.36 4.76 10.15
N ASP A 238 -8.63 5.97 9.66
CA ASP A 238 -10.00 6.46 9.45
C ASP A 238 -10.77 5.58 8.46
N ASP A 239 -10.10 5.16 7.38
CA ASP A 239 -10.69 4.25 6.40
C ASP A 239 -10.93 2.86 6.99
N PHE A 240 -10.00 2.34 7.78
CA PHE A 240 -10.18 1.07 8.49
C PHE A 240 -11.38 1.11 9.45
N ILE A 241 -11.53 2.18 10.22
CA ILE A 241 -12.65 2.38 11.15
C ILE A 241 -13.98 2.46 10.40
N THR A 242 -14.00 3.10 9.22
CA THR A 242 -15.19 3.16 8.36
C THR A 242 -15.50 1.79 7.76
N PHE A 243 -14.47 1.05 7.36
CA PHE A 243 -14.56 -0.25 6.70
C PHE A 243 -14.99 -1.38 7.66
N LYS A 244 -14.34 -1.51 8.83
CA LYS A 244 -14.45 -2.69 9.70
C LYS A 244 -15.89 -3.03 10.11
N PRO A 245 -16.77 -2.07 10.47
CA PRO A 245 -18.16 -2.39 10.85
C PRO A 245 -19.04 -2.79 9.66
N ASN A 246 -18.82 -2.21 8.48
CA ASN A 246 -19.63 -2.51 7.29
C ASN A 246 -18.80 -2.42 5.99
N PRO A 247 -18.04 -3.47 5.66
CA PRO A 247 -17.20 -3.53 4.46
C PRO A 247 -17.94 -3.22 3.16
N LYS A 248 -19.25 -3.56 3.08
CA LYS A 248 -20.06 -3.36 1.87
C LYS A 248 -20.36 -1.89 1.58
N LEU A 249 -20.32 -1.02 2.60
CA LEU A 249 -20.57 0.41 2.45
C LEU A 249 -19.29 1.23 2.27
N TYR A 250 -18.12 0.60 2.46
CA TYR A 250 -16.85 1.30 2.27
C TYR A 250 -16.60 1.59 0.79
N MET A 251 -16.57 2.88 0.46
CA MET A 251 -16.40 3.36 -0.91
C MET A 251 -14.93 3.52 -1.33
N GLY A 252 -13.95 3.07 -0.55
CA GLY A 252 -12.54 3.26 -0.91
C GLY A 252 -12.06 4.70 -0.78
N LEU A 253 -10.86 4.96 -1.31
CA LEU A 253 -10.27 6.29 -1.39
C LEU A 253 -11.13 7.21 -2.27
N LYS A 254 -11.12 8.52 -1.99
CA LYS A 254 -11.83 9.52 -2.80
C LYS A 254 -10.91 10.11 -3.85
N SER A 255 -11.45 10.37 -5.04
CA SER A 255 -10.72 11.02 -6.13
C SER A 255 -11.57 12.06 -6.85
N LEU A 256 -10.94 12.77 -7.78
CA LEU A 256 -11.70 13.54 -8.77
C LEU A 256 -12.63 12.61 -9.55
N PHE A 257 -13.85 13.07 -9.78
CA PHE A 257 -14.91 12.34 -10.46
C PHE A 257 -15.04 12.74 -11.94
N PHE A 258 -14.16 13.62 -12.43
CA PHE A 258 -14.15 14.10 -13.80
C PHE A 258 -12.74 14.05 -14.39
N SER A 259 -12.69 13.92 -15.70
CA SER A 259 -11.47 14.17 -16.46
C SER A 259 -11.35 15.66 -16.78
N TYR A 260 -10.14 16.19 -16.73
CA TYR A 260 -9.88 17.61 -16.96
C TYR A 260 -8.71 17.84 -17.93
N LYS A 261 -8.63 19.06 -18.46
CA LYS A 261 -7.45 19.58 -19.17
C LYS A 261 -7.04 20.91 -18.57
N ILE A 262 -5.75 21.22 -18.70
CA ILE A 262 -5.21 22.52 -18.35
C ILE A 262 -5.15 23.36 -19.63
N CYS A 263 -5.80 24.52 -19.62
CA CYS A 263 -5.73 25.48 -20.72
C CYS A 263 -5.60 26.88 -20.11
N GLU A 264 -4.59 27.65 -20.53
CA GLU A 264 -4.37 29.03 -20.06
C GLU A 264 -4.39 29.17 -18.52
N LYS A 265 -3.75 28.25 -17.80
CA LYS A 265 -3.75 28.16 -16.32
C LYS A 265 -5.15 28.01 -15.70
N LYS A 266 -6.10 27.43 -16.42
CA LYS A 266 -7.43 27.06 -15.93
C LYS A 266 -7.62 25.55 -15.97
N LEU A 267 -8.32 25.01 -14.96
CA LEU A 267 -8.70 23.61 -14.89
C LEU A 267 -10.07 23.44 -15.55
N ILE A 268 -10.11 22.86 -16.75
CA ILE A 268 -11.34 22.77 -17.54
C ILE A 268 -11.83 21.33 -17.58
N ILE A 269 -13.12 21.12 -17.32
CA ILE A 269 -13.75 19.81 -17.42
C ILE A 269 -13.84 19.36 -18.89
N ASN A 270 -13.42 18.12 -19.16
CA ASN A 270 -13.32 17.58 -20.51
C ASN A 270 -14.62 16.99 -21.07
N LYS A 271 -15.53 16.54 -20.20
CA LYS A 271 -16.78 15.85 -20.54
C LYS A 271 -17.84 16.16 -19.51
N ASP A 272 -19.10 16.13 -19.91
CA ASP A 272 -20.22 16.23 -18.97
C ASP A 272 -20.13 15.07 -17.96
N VAL A 273 -20.38 15.38 -16.69
CA VAL A 273 -20.38 14.40 -15.61
C VAL A 273 -21.62 14.57 -14.75
N GLU A 274 -22.37 13.49 -14.58
CA GLU A 274 -23.45 13.42 -13.61
C GLU A 274 -22.87 13.21 -12.22
N VAL A 275 -23.34 14.02 -11.27
CA VAL A 275 -22.88 14.03 -9.89
C VAL A 275 -24.05 14.01 -8.93
N ILE A 276 -23.86 13.34 -7.80
CA ILE A 276 -24.86 13.30 -6.73
C ILE A 276 -24.50 14.38 -5.71
N THR A 277 -25.41 15.31 -5.49
CA THR A 277 -25.28 16.39 -4.51
C THR A 277 -26.31 16.23 -3.39
N LEU A 278 -26.21 17.08 -2.36
CA LEU A 278 -27.26 17.18 -1.34
C LEU A 278 -28.63 17.56 -1.94
N ASP A 279 -28.63 18.32 -3.04
CA ASP A 279 -29.85 18.78 -3.75
C ASP A 279 -30.27 17.83 -4.89
N GLY A 280 -29.78 16.59 -4.87
CA GLY A 280 -30.06 15.57 -5.88
C GLY A 280 -29.01 15.52 -7.01
N ASN A 281 -29.37 14.85 -8.11
CA ASN A 281 -28.47 14.68 -9.24
C ASN A 281 -28.28 16.00 -10.00
N LYS A 282 -27.04 16.34 -10.31
CA LYS A 282 -26.65 17.52 -11.09
C LYS A 282 -25.74 17.10 -12.23
N ILE A 283 -25.64 17.96 -13.24
CA ILE A 283 -24.71 17.79 -14.36
C ILE A 283 -23.67 18.91 -14.27
N ILE A 284 -22.41 18.52 -14.17
CA ILE A 284 -21.30 19.42 -14.41
C ILE A 284 -20.95 19.36 -15.88
N GLU A 285 -20.95 20.51 -16.55
CA GLU A 285 -20.87 20.62 -18.00
C GLU A 285 -19.41 20.63 -18.46
N LYS A 286 -19.17 20.04 -19.62
CA LYS A 286 -17.92 20.18 -20.36
C LYS A 286 -17.64 21.67 -20.59
N GLY A 287 -16.43 22.09 -20.26
CA GLY A 287 -16.00 23.49 -20.38
C GLY A 287 -16.14 24.29 -19.10
N ASP A 288 -16.81 23.78 -18.07
CA ASP A 288 -16.79 24.37 -16.74
C ASP A 288 -15.35 24.46 -16.21
N ILE A 289 -15.05 25.57 -15.55
CA ILE A 289 -13.73 25.84 -14.97
C ILE A 289 -13.80 25.59 -13.47
N ILE A 290 -12.98 24.69 -12.94
CA ILE A 290 -12.88 24.53 -11.49
C ILE A 290 -12.04 25.67 -10.90
N VAL A 291 -12.56 26.30 -9.86
CA VAL A 291 -11.95 27.45 -9.20
C VAL A 291 -11.32 27.07 -7.87
N SER A 292 -12.07 26.35 -7.03
CA SER A 292 -11.65 25.97 -5.68
C SER A 292 -12.17 24.57 -5.31
N ILE A 293 -11.50 23.97 -4.32
CA ILE A 293 -11.96 22.78 -3.61
C ILE A 293 -11.80 23.05 -2.11
N ASP A 294 -12.84 22.79 -1.31
CA ASP A 294 -12.87 23.10 0.14
C ASP A 294 -12.42 24.54 0.44
N ASP A 295 -12.93 25.51 -0.31
CA ASP A 295 -12.59 26.93 -0.17
C ASP A 295 -11.11 27.26 -0.45
N HIS A 296 -10.30 26.28 -0.90
CA HIS A 296 -8.91 26.48 -1.32
C HIS A 296 -8.84 26.65 -2.84
N PHE A 297 -8.26 27.76 -3.29
CA PHE A 297 -8.04 28.00 -4.70
C PHE A 297 -7.12 26.95 -5.33
N ILE A 298 -7.49 26.51 -6.52
CA ILE A 298 -6.65 25.63 -7.33
C ILE A 298 -5.50 26.44 -7.94
N MET A 299 -4.28 25.98 -7.71
CA MET A 299 -3.06 26.54 -8.29
C MET A 299 -2.58 25.68 -9.45
N ILE A 300 -2.36 26.31 -10.60
CA ILE A 300 -1.87 25.65 -11.81
C ILE A 300 -0.46 26.13 -12.14
N ASN A 301 0.49 25.19 -12.05
CA ASN A 301 1.90 25.42 -12.37
C ASN A 301 2.33 24.48 -13.50
N ASN A 302 2.56 25.04 -14.70
CA ASN A 302 2.83 24.29 -15.93
C ASN A 302 1.74 23.26 -16.23
N THR A 303 2.02 21.98 -15.98
CA THR A 303 1.10 20.86 -16.20
C THR A 303 0.52 20.30 -14.90
N ASN A 304 0.85 20.89 -13.75
CA ASN A 304 0.45 20.38 -12.45
C ASN A 304 -0.68 21.22 -11.85
N VAL A 305 -1.69 20.53 -11.34
CA VAL A 305 -2.83 21.09 -10.63
C VAL A 305 -2.64 20.78 -9.16
N THR A 306 -2.56 21.82 -8.33
CA THR A 306 -2.23 21.68 -6.92
C THR A 306 -3.14 22.50 -6.03
N ILE A 307 -3.31 22.05 -4.79
CA ILE A 307 -4.10 22.71 -3.75
C ILE A 307 -3.21 22.84 -2.51
N PHE A 308 -3.30 23.99 -1.83
CA PHE A 308 -2.56 24.19 -0.60
C PHE A 308 -3.16 23.34 0.53
N ASP A 309 -2.32 22.56 1.20
CA ASP A 309 -2.70 21.78 2.36
C ASP A 309 -2.12 22.42 3.62
N GLU A 310 -2.98 22.97 4.47
CA GLU A 310 -2.56 23.68 5.68
C GLU A 310 -1.72 22.80 6.62
N ARG A 311 -2.12 21.53 6.78
CA ARG A 311 -1.46 20.59 7.71
C ARG A 311 -0.04 20.27 7.29
N TYR A 312 0.25 20.19 5.99
CA TYR A 312 1.62 20.07 5.50
C TYR A 312 2.30 21.40 5.22
N SER A 313 1.54 22.50 5.24
CA SER A 313 1.97 23.82 4.79
C SER A 313 2.63 23.76 3.40
N ASN A 314 2.03 22.99 2.48
CA ASN A 314 2.59 22.72 1.16
C ASN A 314 1.50 22.49 0.11
N TYR A 315 1.83 22.72 -1.16
CA TYR A 315 0.96 22.43 -2.29
C TYR A 315 1.02 20.95 -2.65
N LEU A 316 -0.13 20.28 -2.61
CA LEU A 316 -0.30 18.90 -3.01
C LEU A 316 -0.96 18.82 -4.38
N PRO A 317 -0.63 17.82 -5.22
CA PRO A 317 -1.45 17.48 -6.37
C PRO A 317 -2.90 17.26 -5.95
N ILE A 318 -3.83 17.69 -6.79
CA ILE A 318 -5.27 17.63 -6.50
C ILE A 318 -5.73 16.23 -6.04
N ASP A 319 -5.30 15.17 -6.71
CA ASP A 319 -5.66 13.79 -6.32
C ASP A 319 -5.04 13.42 -4.96
N THR A 320 -3.80 13.84 -4.70
CA THR A 320 -3.14 13.64 -3.40
C THR A 320 -3.87 14.35 -2.26
N TYR A 321 -4.32 15.58 -2.52
CA TYR A 321 -5.11 16.34 -1.56
C TYR A 321 -6.43 15.64 -1.24
N LEU A 322 -7.17 15.20 -2.26
CA LEU A 322 -8.47 14.54 -2.08
C LEU A 322 -8.36 13.21 -1.32
N ILE A 323 -7.37 12.38 -1.63
CA ILE A 323 -7.18 11.13 -0.87
C ILE A 323 -6.91 11.40 0.60
N LEU A 324 -6.03 12.36 0.91
CA LEU A 324 -5.55 12.54 2.29
C LEU A 324 -6.53 13.31 3.18
N ASN A 325 -7.47 14.05 2.60
CA ASN A 325 -8.39 14.92 3.35
C ASN A 325 -9.83 14.38 3.43
N TYR A 326 -10.22 13.40 2.61
CA TYR A 326 -11.59 12.89 2.59
C TYR A 326 -11.69 11.40 2.91
N SER A 327 -12.57 11.07 3.86
CA SER A 327 -12.89 9.70 4.28
C SER A 327 -14.41 9.49 4.31
N GLY A 328 -14.84 8.26 4.05
CA GLY A 328 -16.25 7.85 4.16
C GLY A 328 -17.22 8.60 3.22
N ASN A 329 -18.38 9.00 3.76
CA ASN A 329 -19.47 9.63 3.00
C ASN A 329 -19.43 11.16 3.02
N ARG A 330 -18.29 11.77 3.37
CA ARG A 330 -18.16 13.23 3.36
C ARG A 330 -18.31 13.76 1.93
N THR A 331 -19.08 14.84 1.81
CA THR A 331 -19.13 15.62 0.58
C THR A 331 -17.83 16.38 0.39
N ILE A 332 -17.46 16.57 -0.86
CA ILE A 332 -16.36 17.42 -1.28
C ILE A 332 -17.01 18.73 -1.74
N LYS A 333 -16.47 19.88 -1.33
CA LYS A 333 -16.98 21.19 -1.76
C LYS A 333 -16.22 21.67 -2.98
N PHE A 334 -16.92 22.19 -3.99
CA PHE A 334 -16.31 22.68 -5.22
C PHE A 334 -16.98 23.95 -5.70
N ASP A 335 -16.15 24.89 -6.14
CA ASP A 335 -16.61 26.04 -6.90
C ASP A 335 -16.25 25.87 -8.36
N ILE A 336 -17.24 26.06 -9.23
CA ILE A 336 -17.05 26.08 -10.67
C ILE A 336 -17.50 27.41 -11.25
N ASN A 337 -16.73 27.91 -12.21
CA ASN A 337 -17.11 29.06 -13.01
C ASN A 337 -17.72 28.57 -14.32
N ARG A 338 -19.03 28.82 -14.48
CA ARG A 338 -19.77 28.61 -15.72
C ARG A 338 -20.19 29.97 -16.26
N LYS A 339 -19.65 30.36 -17.43
CA LYS A 339 -20.01 31.61 -18.13
C LYS A 339 -19.95 32.85 -17.21
N ASN A 340 -18.89 32.98 -16.41
CA ASN A 340 -18.64 34.05 -15.43
C ASN A 340 -19.55 34.05 -14.19
N VAL A 341 -20.29 32.97 -13.95
CA VAL A 341 -21.05 32.77 -12.71
C VAL A 341 -20.36 31.68 -11.89
N ILE A 342 -20.05 31.98 -10.64
CA ILE A 342 -19.55 30.99 -9.68
C ILE A 342 -20.75 30.20 -9.14
N MET A 343 -20.67 28.88 -9.26
CA MET A 343 -21.63 27.94 -8.71
C MET A 343 -20.93 27.05 -7.69
N HIS A 344 -21.62 26.83 -6.57
CA HIS A 344 -21.12 26.06 -5.43
C HIS A 344 -21.78 24.69 -5.40
N TYR A 345 -20.99 23.64 -5.23
CA TYR A 345 -21.47 22.26 -5.18
C TYR A 345 -20.88 21.51 -4.00
N ASP A 346 -21.75 20.80 -3.27
CA ASP A 346 -21.38 19.78 -2.29
C ASP A 346 -21.66 18.40 -2.89
N ILE A 347 -20.63 17.73 -3.37
CA ILE A 347 -20.77 16.47 -4.12
C ILE A 347 -20.32 15.30 -3.26
N PHE A 348 -21.08 14.22 -3.26
CA PHE A 348 -20.60 12.97 -2.70
C PHE A 348 -19.43 12.47 -3.54
N GLY A 349 -18.21 12.60 -2.98
CA GLY A 349 -16.99 12.25 -3.67
C GLY A 349 -17.06 10.82 -4.20
N VAL A 350 -16.59 10.62 -5.43
CA VAL A 350 -16.66 9.31 -6.05
C VAL A 350 -15.43 8.48 -5.67
N SER A 351 -15.64 7.16 -5.56
CA SER A 351 -14.58 6.21 -5.26
C SER A 351 -13.48 6.26 -6.32
N LEU A 352 -12.23 6.14 -5.89
CA LEU A 352 -11.04 5.97 -6.72
C LEU A 352 -11.16 4.80 -7.70
N ASN A 353 -12.06 3.86 -7.42
CA ASN A 353 -12.44 2.76 -8.31
C ASN A 353 -13.00 3.21 -9.67
N LEU A 354 -13.28 4.50 -9.88
CA LEU A 354 -13.69 5.06 -11.18
C LEU A 354 -12.53 5.55 -12.05
N PHE A 355 -11.28 5.57 -11.57
CA PHE A 355 -10.18 5.77 -12.51
C PHE A 355 -10.13 4.60 -13.50
N ASN A 356 -9.73 4.92 -14.73
CA ASN A 356 -9.76 3.97 -15.82
C ASN A 356 -9.05 2.64 -15.44
N THR A 357 -7.93 2.67 -14.70
CA THR A 357 -7.25 1.46 -14.15
C THR A 357 -7.35 1.38 -12.63
N LYS A 358 -7.72 0.21 -12.12
CA LYS A 358 -7.54 -0.12 -10.70
C LYS A 358 -6.07 -0.20 -10.33
N TYR A 359 -5.71 0.25 -9.13
CA TYR A 359 -4.35 0.13 -8.63
C TYR A 359 -3.98 -1.33 -8.35
N SER A 360 -4.88 -2.08 -7.72
CA SER A 360 -4.75 -3.51 -7.41
C SER A 360 -6.11 -4.20 -7.50
N ASP A 361 -6.10 -5.52 -7.74
CA ASP A 361 -7.28 -6.39 -7.65
C ASP A 361 -7.40 -7.06 -6.29
N GLN A 362 -6.41 -6.85 -5.43
CA GLN A 362 -6.52 -7.26 -4.04
C GLN A 362 -7.60 -6.41 -3.38
N LEU A 363 -8.56 -7.07 -2.76
CA LEU A 363 -9.52 -6.41 -1.90
C LEU A 363 -8.77 -5.69 -0.77
N PHE A 364 -9.40 -4.68 -0.20
CA PHE A 364 -8.90 -3.99 0.99
C PHE A 364 -8.66 -4.94 2.19
N PHE A 365 -9.04 -6.23 2.12
CA PHE A 365 -8.97 -7.26 3.17
C PHE A 365 -8.63 -8.66 2.61
N TYR A 366 -8.16 -9.60 3.46
CA TYR A 366 -7.94 -11.01 3.08
C TYR A 366 -8.47 -12.02 4.13
N PRO A 367 -9.09 -13.17 3.72
CA PRO A 367 -9.87 -13.38 2.51
C PRO A 367 -11.34 -13.64 2.85
N LYS A 368 -12.19 -13.76 1.83
CA LYS A 368 -13.06 -14.95 1.90
C LYS A 368 -13.23 -15.72 0.59
N GLU A 369 -13.27 -15.14 -0.62
CA GLU A 369 -13.57 -16.00 -1.80
C GLU A 369 -13.01 -15.65 -3.20
N ILE A 370 -12.21 -14.59 -3.42
CA ILE A 370 -12.24 -13.96 -4.76
C ILE A 370 -10.88 -13.95 -5.47
N ILE A 371 -10.93 -14.52 -6.67
CA ILE A 371 -9.85 -15.02 -7.50
C ILE A 371 -8.92 -13.89 -8.00
N PRO A 372 -7.63 -13.83 -7.58
CA PRO A 372 -6.63 -12.92 -8.14
C PRO A 372 -6.20 -13.31 -9.56
N TYR A 373 -6.44 -14.56 -9.96
CA TYR A 373 -6.23 -15.09 -11.30
C TYR A 373 -7.12 -16.31 -11.58
N ILE A 374 -7.76 -16.41 -12.73
CA ILE A 374 -8.47 -17.63 -13.13
C ILE A 374 -7.48 -18.59 -13.78
N ASN A 375 -7.45 -19.84 -13.31
CA ASN A 375 -6.73 -20.93 -13.97
C ASN A 375 -7.71 -21.76 -14.81
N LEU A 376 -7.68 -21.56 -16.12
CA LEU A 376 -8.53 -22.27 -17.06
C LEU A 376 -7.70 -23.30 -17.82
N LYS A 377 -7.67 -24.54 -17.30
CA LYS A 377 -6.86 -25.66 -17.83
C LYS A 377 -5.41 -25.28 -18.14
N GLY A 378 -4.77 -24.55 -17.22
CA GLY A 378 -3.40 -24.09 -17.35
C GLY A 378 -3.25 -22.67 -17.90
N LEU A 379 -4.30 -22.05 -18.45
CA LEU A 379 -4.29 -20.63 -18.80
C LEU A 379 -4.46 -19.76 -17.55
N ILE A 380 -3.47 -18.93 -17.26
CA ILE A 380 -3.50 -18.00 -16.12
C ILE A 380 -4.00 -16.65 -16.60
N ILE A 381 -5.21 -16.32 -16.16
CA ILE A 381 -5.92 -15.09 -16.51
C ILE A 381 -5.92 -14.16 -15.31
N VAL A 382 -5.43 -12.93 -15.45
CA VAL A 382 -5.45 -11.90 -14.39
C VAL A 382 -6.15 -10.65 -14.87
N GLN A 383 -6.58 -9.82 -13.94
CA GLN A 383 -7.08 -8.49 -14.27
C GLN A 383 -5.90 -7.51 -14.38
N PHE A 384 -5.98 -6.58 -15.34
CA PHE A 384 -4.91 -5.61 -15.56
C PHE A 384 -4.95 -4.49 -14.52
N THR A 385 -3.87 -4.35 -13.75
CA THR A 385 -3.72 -3.37 -12.67
C THR A 385 -2.36 -2.70 -12.65
N HIS A 386 -2.26 -1.54 -11.99
CA HIS A 386 -0.98 -0.86 -11.81
C HIS A 386 0.03 -1.69 -11.02
N GLU A 387 -0.42 -2.43 -10.00
CA GLU A 387 0.42 -3.35 -9.24
C GLU A 387 1.03 -4.43 -10.13
N LEU A 388 0.25 -5.00 -11.06
CA LEU A 388 0.75 -5.96 -12.03
C LEU A 388 1.82 -5.33 -12.94
N ILE A 389 1.62 -4.09 -13.42
CA ILE A 389 2.62 -3.36 -14.22
C ILE A 389 3.92 -3.19 -13.42
N MET A 390 3.82 -2.80 -12.13
CA MET A 390 4.98 -2.64 -11.26
C MET A 390 5.73 -3.96 -11.05
N ILE A 391 5.01 -5.07 -10.84
CA ILE A 391 5.61 -6.41 -10.71
C ILE A 391 6.34 -6.79 -12.00
N MET A 392 5.70 -6.65 -13.16
CA MET A 392 6.32 -6.95 -14.46
C MET A 392 7.58 -6.12 -14.69
N LYS A 393 7.55 -4.82 -14.41
CA LYS A 393 8.72 -3.94 -14.53
C LYS A 393 9.86 -4.33 -13.60
N SER A 394 9.56 -4.73 -12.36
CA SER A 394 10.58 -5.22 -11.43
C SER A 394 11.29 -6.49 -11.93
N GLN A 395 10.64 -7.20 -12.85
CA GLN A 395 11.19 -8.37 -13.56
C GLN A 395 11.78 -8.00 -14.93
N ASN A 396 12.00 -6.71 -15.23
CA ASN A 396 12.48 -6.17 -16.50
C ASN A 396 11.57 -6.48 -17.70
N ILE A 397 10.25 -6.56 -17.47
CA ILE A 397 9.26 -6.79 -18.51
C ILE A 397 8.54 -5.49 -18.83
N ILE A 398 8.55 -5.10 -20.12
CA ILE A 398 7.85 -3.92 -20.65
C ILE A 398 6.66 -4.39 -21.49
N ILE A 399 5.49 -3.85 -21.21
CA ILE A 399 4.27 -4.11 -21.99
C ILE A 399 4.27 -3.15 -23.19
N LYS A 400 4.20 -3.70 -24.40
CA LYS A 400 4.21 -2.92 -25.65
C LYS A 400 2.82 -2.48 -26.10
N ASN A 401 1.78 -3.24 -25.75
CA ASN A 401 0.41 -2.95 -26.16
C ASN A 401 -0.16 -1.79 -25.36
N ASN A 402 -0.89 -0.90 -26.02
CA ASN A 402 -1.68 0.14 -25.36
C ASN A 402 -2.97 -0.51 -24.82
N ILE A 403 -2.85 -1.18 -23.68
CA ILE A 403 -3.94 -1.94 -23.08
C ILE A 403 -4.85 -0.93 -22.38
N ASN A 404 -6.06 -0.77 -22.92
CA ASN A 404 -7.11 -0.03 -22.22
C ASN A 404 -7.46 -0.75 -20.92
N ASN A 405 -7.74 0.07 -19.93
CA ASN A 405 -7.82 -0.33 -18.55
C ASN A 405 -9.09 -1.16 -18.23
N ASN A 406 -9.08 -1.90 -17.11
CA ASN A 406 -10.13 -2.85 -16.72
C ASN A 406 -10.35 -4.01 -17.70
N ARG A 407 -9.28 -4.61 -18.22
CA ARG A 407 -9.39 -5.84 -19.03
C ARG A 407 -8.71 -7.04 -18.37
N CYS A 408 -9.20 -8.23 -18.71
CA CYS A 408 -8.57 -9.49 -18.33
C CYS A 408 -7.47 -9.84 -19.33
N LEU A 409 -6.32 -10.28 -18.81
CA LEU A 409 -5.10 -10.60 -19.54
C LEU A 409 -4.71 -12.04 -19.30
N ILE A 410 -4.16 -12.68 -20.32
CA ILE A 410 -3.48 -13.97 -20.18
C ILE A 410 -2.01 -13.69 -19.91
N ILE A 411 -1.53 -14.09 -18.73
CA ILE A 411 -0.15 -13.84 -18.29
C ILE A 411 0.74 -15.07 -18.29
N ASP A 412 0.16 -16.28 -18.29
CA ASP A 412 0.93 -17.51 -18.43
C ASP A 412 0.06 -18.66 -18.99
N CYS A 413 0.71 -19.68 -19.53
CA CYS A 413 0.09 -20.94 -19.93
C CYS A 413 0.94 -22.12 -19.48
N ILE A 414 0.37 -22.91 -18.56
CA ILE A 414 0.96 -24.11 -17.99
C ILE A 414 0.79 -25.31 -18.95
N ASP A 415 -0.27 -25.33 -19.77
CA ASP A 415 -0.52 -26.42 -20.73
C ASP A 415 0.33 -26.26 -22.01
N GLU A 416 1.24 -27.20 -22.23
CA GLU A 416 2.12 -27.21 -23.40
C GLU A 416 1.38 -27.35 -24.74
N LYS A 417 0.15 -27.89 -24.75
CA LYS A 417 -0.67 -28.06 -25.96
C LYS A 417 -1.32 -26.75 -26.42
N ILE A 418 -1.56 -25.82 -25.48
CA ILE A 418 -2.18 -24.50 -25.72
C ILE A 418 -1.09 -23.42 -25.93
N LYS A 419 0.19 -23.80 -25.76
CA LYS A 419 1.37 -22.93 -25.63
C LYS A 419 1.75 -22.14 -26.89
N ASN A 420 1.17 -22.44 -28.05
CA ASN A 420 1.46 -21.72 -29.29
C ASN A 420 0.84 -20.31 -29.23
N GLY A 421 1.66 -19.30 -28.88
CA GLY A 421 1.29 -17.88 -28.89
C GLY A 421 1.13 -17.22 -27.51
N ILE A 422 1.34 -17.96 -26.41
CA ILE A 422 1.21 -17.43 -25.04
C ILE A 422 2.60 -17.24 -24.41
N ILE A 423 2.85 -16.05 -23.87
CA ILE A 423 4.15 -15.61 -23.37
C ILE A 423 4.41 -16.20 -21.98
N LYS A 424 5.53 -16.93 -21.83
CA LYS A 424 6.02 -17.31 -20.50
C LYS A 424 6.69 -16.13 -19.80
N LEU A 425 6.25 -15.82 -18.59
CA LEU A 425 6.94 -14.96 -17.61
C LEU A 425 8.07 -15.74 -16.92
N LYS A 426 9.04 -16.27 -17.67
CA LYS A 426 10.25 -16.85 -17.05
C LYS A 426 11.25 -15.74 -16.69
N LYS A 427 11.79 -15.81 -15.48
CA LYS A 427 12.89 -14.97 -14.98
C LYS A 427 14.12 -15.21 -15.87
N THR A 428 14.43 -14.26 -16.75
CA THR A 428 15.69 -14.26 -17.51
C THR A 428 16.61 -13.21 -16.93
N ASN A 429 17.82 -13.62 -16.56
CA ASN A 429 18.83 -12.71 -16.08
C ASN A 429 19.29 -11.81 -17.24
N GLN A 430 19.07 -10.50 -17.07
CA GLN A 430 19.85 -9.38 -17.62
C GLN A 430 19.39 -8.61 -18.87
N SER A 431 18.29 -8.96 -19.56
CA SER A 431 17.78 -8.09 -20.65
C SER A 431 16.31 -7.70 -20.47
N THR A 432 16.02 -6.42 -20.71
CA THR A 432 14.66 -5.89 -20.73
C THR A 432 13.87 -6.54 -21.85
N ARG A 433 12.84 -7.31 -21.50
CA ARG A 433 11.99 -8.00 -22.47
C ARG A 433 10.73 -7.20 -22.70
N SER A 434 10.50 -6.82 -23.95
CA SER A 434 9.21 -6.26 -24.34
C SER A 434 8.25 -7.37 -24.75
N ILE A 435 7.03 -7.36 -24.19
CA ILE A 435 6.01 -8.38 -24.45
C ILE A 435 4.68 -7.75 -24.89
N ASN A 436 3.95 -8.47 -25.74
CA ASN A 436 2.56 -8.16 -26.08
C ASN A 436 1.67 -9.06 -25.25
N LEU A 437 0.85 -8.49 -24.35
CA LEU A 437 -0.09 -9.28 -23.57
C LEU A 437 -1.36 -9.54 -24.39
N ASN A 438 -1.86 -10.77 -24.29
CA ASN A 438 -3.13 -11.16 -24.90
C ASN A 438 -4.27 -10.72 -23.99
N VAL A 439 -5.25 -10.03 -24.58
CA VAL A 439 -6.42 -9.50 -23.90
C VAL A 439 -7.60 -10.41 -24.19
N ILE A 440 -8.38 -10.74 -23.16
CA ILE A 440 -9.63 -11.49 -23.30
C ILE A 440 -10.76 -10.51 -23.52
N ASP A 441 -11.43 -10.60 -24.66
CA ASP A 441 -12.62 -9.78 -24.96
C ASP A 441 -13.92 -10.56 -24.71
N THR A 442 -13.96 -11.84 -25.09
CA THR A 442 -15.13 -12.71 -24.87
C THR A 442 -14.76 -14.11 -24.38
N VAL A 443 -15.68 -14.76 -23.66
CA VAL A 443 -15.67 -16.19 -23.32
C VAL A 443 -17.05 -16.75 -23.65
N ASN A 444 -17.13 -17.79 -24.47
CA ASN A 444 -18.40 -18.36 -24.97
C ASN A 444 -19.36 -17.27 -25.51
N CYS A 445 -18.82 -16.37 -26.35
CA CYS A 445 -19.52 -15.23 -26.96
C CYS A 445 -20.08 -14.18 -25.97
N LYS A 446 -19.78 -14.30 -24.67
CA LYS A 446 -20.13 -13.30 -23.66
C LYS A 446 -18.95 -12.37 -23.43
N LYS A 447 -19.21 -11.07 -23.44
CA LYS A 447 -18.20 -10.04 -23.25
C LYS A 447 -17.68 -10.02 -21.83
N ILE A 448 -16.36 -9.90 -21.67
CA ILE A 448 -15.67 -9.92 -20.38
C ILE A 448 -15.13 -8.54 -20.05
N TYR A 449 -15.44 -8.06 -18.85
CA TYR A 449 -14.91 -6.81 -18.31
C TYR A 449 -14.11 -7.05 -17.03
N LYS A 450 -14.42 -8.11 -16.28
CA LYS A 450 -13.74 -8.46 -15.03
C LYS A 450 -13.62 -9.97 -14.85
N LEU A 451 -12.68 -10.40 -14.00
CA LEU A 451 -12.48 -11.82 -13.67
C LEU A 451 -13.77 -12.49 -13.16
N SER A 452 -14.62 -11.78 -12.41
CA SER A 452 -15.88 -12.37 -11.93
C SER A 452 -16.83 -12.74 -13.08
N ASP A 453 -16.80 -12.03 -14.21
CA ASP A 453 -17.66 -12.37 -15.36
C ASP A 453 -17.31 -13.75 -15.91
N ILE A 454 -16.01 -14.07 -15.95
CA ILE A 454 -15.53 -15.40 -16.38
C ILE A 454 -15.94 -16.46 -15.35
N LYS A 455 -15.81 -16.16 -14.04
CA LYS A 455 -16.24 -17.07 -12.97
C LYS A 455 -17.73 -17.38 -13.07
N ASP A 456 -18.56 -16.35 -13.25
CA ASP A 456 -20.01 -16.49 -13.40
C ASP A 456 -20.37 -17.33 -14.63
N ILE A 457 -19.61 -17.23 -15.73
CA ILE A 457 -19.82 -18.08 -16.92
C ILE A 457 -19.50 -19.55 -16.60
N ILE A 458 -18.39 -19.81 -15.91
CA ILE A 458 -17.98 -21.17 -15.53
C ILE A 458 -19.00 -21.80 -14.57
N ASP A 459 -19.41 -21.05 -13.54
CA ASP A 459 -20.29 -21.57 -12.48
C ASP A 459 -21.72 -21.82 -13.01
N ASN A 460 -22.16 -21.11 -14.04
CA ASN A 460 -23.51 -21.21 -14.62
C ASN A 460 -23.60 -22.07 -15.91
N ASP A 461 -22.51 -22.66 -16.39
CA ASP A 461 -22.50 -23.53 -17.57
C ASP A 461 -21.95 -24.93 -17.22
N PRO A 462 -22.83 -25.92 -16.91
CA PRO A 462 -22.41 -27.26 -16.54
C PRO A 462 -21.76 -28.04 -17.70
N ASN A 463 -21.87 -27.56 -18.94
CA ASN A 463 -21.25 -28.12 -20.13
C ASN A 463 -20.10 -27.25 -20.66
N PHE A 464 -19.54 -26.38 -19.82
CA PHE A 464 -18.51 -25.42 -20.22
C PHE A 464 -17.39 -26.08 -21.03
N SER A 465 -17.37 -25.81 -22.33
CA SER A 465 -16.25 -26.04 -23.24
C SER A 465 -15.73 -24.67 -23.65
N TYR A 466 -14.43 -24.42 -23.48
CA TYR A 466 -13.88 -23.09 -23.72
C TYR A 466 -13.56 -22.91 -25.20
N GLN A 467 -14.31 -22.03 -25.87
CA GLN A 467 -13.84 -21.30 -27.03
C GLN A 467 -13.40 -19.91 -26.57
N ILE A 468 -12.10 -19.65 -26.66
CA ILE A 468 -11.52 -18.33 -26.38
C ILE A 468 -11.17 -17.72 -27.72
N ASP A 469 -11.90 -16.68 -28.12
CA ASP A 469 -11.54 -15.89 -29.29
C ASP A 469 -10.48 -14.85 -28.88
N PHE A 470 -9.33 -14.91 -29.54
CA PHE A 470 -8.29 -13.90 -29.42
C PHE A 470 -8.52 -12.82 -30.49
N GLU A 471 -8.37 -11.55 -30.13
CA GLU A 471 -8.13 -10.54 -31.16
C GLU A 471 -6.63 -10.53 -31.53
N PRO A 472 -6.22 -11.00 -32.73
CA PRO A 472 -4.94 -10.60 -33.27
C PRO A 472 -5.00 -9.08 -33.56
N LEU A 473 -4.19 -8.32 -32.83
CA LEU A 473 -4.09 -6.85 -32.92
C LEU A 473 -3.77 -6.31 -34.32
N SER A 474 -3.44 -7.15 -35.31
CA SER A 474 -3.34 -6.74 -36.71
C SER A 474 -4.64 -6.17 -37.29
N LYS A 475 -5.78 -6.32 -36.59
CA LYS A 475 -7.07 -5.74 -36.96
C LYS A 475 -7.48 -4.45 -36.21
N ILE A 476 -6.74 -4.00 -35.19
CA ILE A 476 -7.02 -2.70 -34.56
C ILE A 476 -6.37 -1.59 -35.41
N LYS A 477 -7.02 -1.28 -36.54
CA LYS A 477 -6.76 -0.05 -37.29
C LYS A 477 -7.52 1.11 -36.64
N ASN A 478 -6.76 2.11 -36.23
CA ASN A 478 -7.12 3.53 -36.07
C ASN A 478 -8.08 3.93 -34.93
N SER A 479 -7.54 4.63 -33.94
CA SER A 479 -7.74 6.08 -33.82
C SER A 479 -6.74 6.66 -32.82
N ILE A 480 -5.64 7.19 -33.35
CA ILE A 480 -4.81 8.17 -32.66
C ILE A 480 -5.58 9.49 -32.78
N VAL A 481 -5.97 10.06 -31.64
CA VAL A 481 -6.09 11.51 -31.47
C VAL A 481 -5.22 11.83 -30.26
N ILE A 482 -4.02 12.34 -30.53
CA ILE A 482 -3.25 13.14 -29.57
C ILE A 482 -3.90 14.51 -29.50
#